data_AF-X0UIG6-F1
#
_entry.id   AF-X0UIG6-F1
#
_cell.length_a   1.000
_cell.length_b   1.000
_cell.length_c   1.000
_cell.angle_alpha   90.00
_cell.angle_beta   90.00
_cell.angle_gamma   90.00
#
_symmetry.space_group_name_H-M   'P 1'
#
loop_
_entity.id
_entity.type
_entity.pdbx_description
1 polymer ?
#
loop_
_entity_poly.entity_id
_entity_poly.type
_entity_poly.pdbx_seq_one_letter_code
_entity_poly.pdbx_strand_id
1 'polypeptide(L)'
;HPLPYLAPALDAGMVTFWAEEIIEAIRYLEQPDFYTKQEDPTDDNIWLGAADDIILRKRGVEFVDGTAPGFAAVLGAAPTNEIAVKIAEELQKKNLYVFMCADHSGKRFSEQLVEAGVQVGWPTRLVSFGPDVSAAVFAAGFATRAALTFGGVEPGDFRKILIYNKDRIFAFAMALGYVTDEWYANAVACVNWGFPTIADTPIPEILPTGICTYEHVVSNIAHDQIVAKAIEVRGLKVTVAEVPIPVAYGPAFEGERVRGEDIYL
;
A
#
# COMPACT_ATOMS: atom_id res chain seq x y z
N HIS A 1 -33.22 -3.98 -3.92
CA HIS A 1 -32.66 -2.88 -4.74
C HIS A 1 -31.54 -2.23 -3.95
N PRO A 2 -30.32 -2.10 -4.51
CA PRO A 2 -29.30 -1.27 -3.89
C PRO A 2 -29.85 0.16 -3.77
N LEU A 3 -29.85 0.69 -2.55
CA LEU A 3 -30.19 2.10 -2.32
C LEU A 3 -29.03 2.94 -2.86
N PRO A 4 -29.28 4.10 -3.50
CA PRO A 4 -28.23 5.04 -3.91
C PRO A 4 -27.70 5.80 -2.68
N TYR A 5 -27.16 5.05 -1.73
CA TYR A 5 -26.63 5.49 -0.46
C TYR A 5 -25.27 4.83 -0.24
N LEU A 6 -24.29 5.60 0.22
CA LEU A 6 -22.90 5.14 0.30
C LEU A 6 -22.67 4.11 1.41
N ALA A 7 -23.41 4.19 2.52
CA ALA A 7 -23.13 3.34 3.69
C ALA A 7 -23.20 1.83 3.40
N PRO A 8 -24.20 1.29 2.67
CA PRO A 8 -24.19 -0.12 2.29
C PRO A 8 -22.95 -0.57 1.50
N ALA A 9 -22.37 0.32 0.69
CA ALA A 9 -21.14 0.02 -0.04
C ALA A 9 -19.94 -0.01 0.92
N LEU A 10 -19.89 0.90 1.89
CA LEU A 10 -18.85 0.90 2.94
C LEU A 10 -18.94 -0.34 3.82
N ASP A 11 -20.14 -0.76 4.21
CA ASP A 11 -20.38 -2.00 4.96
C ASP A 11 -19.93 -3.22 4.15
N ALA A 12 -20.24 -3.25 2.85
CA ALA A 12 -19.78 -4.32 1.95
C ALA A 12 -18.25 -4.36 1.85
N GLY A 13 -17.58 -3.20 1.78
CA GLY A 13 -16.11 -3.14 1.81
C GLY A 13 -15.53 -3.72 3.10
N MET A 14 -16.13 -3.41 4.26
CA MET A 14 -15.70 -4.01 5.52
C MET A 14 -15.84 -5.54 5.50
N VAL A 15 -16.95 -6.06 4.97
CA VAL A 15 -17.16 -7.50 4.79
C VAL A 15 -16.09 -8.11 3.88
N THR A 16 -15.69 -7.42 2.82
CA THR A 16 -14.60 -7.86 1.92
C THR A 16 -13.28 -8.03 2.68
N PHE A 17 -12.84 -7.02 3.44
CA PHE A 17 -11.61 -7.16 4.23
C PHE A 17 -11.69 -8.28 5.26
N TRP A 18 -12.84 -8.51 5.90
CA TRP A 18 -13.00 -9.66 6.78
C TRP A 18 -12.90 -10.99 6.04
N ALA A 19 -13.49 -11.09 4.85
CA ALA A 19 -13.41 -12.29 4.02
C ALA A 19 -11.97 -12.56 3.57
N GLU A 20 -11.25 -11.52 3.15
CA GLU A 20 -9.85 -11.61 2.73
C GLU A 20 -8.92 -11.96 3.90
N GLU A 21 -9.14 -11.40 5.10
CA GLU A 21 -8.40 -11.77 6.31
C GLU A 21 -8.58 -13.26 6.62
N ILE A 22 -9.81 -13.79 6.46
CA ILE A 22 -10.10 -15.22 6.65
C ILE A 22 -9.42 -16.06 5.56
N ILE A 23 -9.50 -15.66 4.29
CA ILE A 23 -8.86 -16.36 3.17
C ILE A 23 -7.35 -16.44 3.40
N GLU A 24 -6.71 -15.33 3.75
CA GLU A 24 -5.27 -15.31 3.98
C GLU A 24 -4.88 -16.09 5.23
N ALA A 25 -5.66 -16.02 6.32
CA ALA A 25 -5.43 -16.86 7.50
C ALA A 25 -5.49 -18.36 7.17
N ILE A 26 -6.43 -18.78 6.32
CA ILE A 26 -6.49 -20.17 5.83
C ILE A 26 -5.28 -20.48 4.96
N ARG A 27 -4.85 -19.58 4.07
CA ARG A 27 -3.66 -19.78 3.24
C ARG A 27 -2.41 -19.99 4.08
N TYR A 28 -2.22 -19.23 5.16
CA TYR A 28 -1.11 -19.42 6.10
C TYR A 28 -1.11 -20.82 6.76
N LEU A 29 -2.27 -21.46 6.88
CA LEU A 29 -2.39 -22.82 7.43
C LEU A 29 -2.22 -23.91 6.37
N GLU A 30 -2.84 -23.75 5.20
CA GLU A 30 -2.86 -24.76 4.14
C GLU A 30 -1.60 -24.71 3.25
N GLN A 31 -1.00 -23.53 3.11
CA GLN A 31 0.18 -23.27 2.29
C GLN A 31 1.23 -22.48 3.10
N PRO A 32 1.81 -23.09 4.15
CA PRO A 32 2.67 -22.38 5.11
C PRO A 32 3.92 -21.75 4.49
N ASP A 33 4.37 -22.24 3.34
CA ASP A 33 5.56 -21.76 2.61
C ASP A 33 5.23 -20.78 1.48
N PHE A 34 3.96 -20.39 1.32
CA PHE A 34 3.54 -19.43 0.30
C PHE A 34 4.16 -18.05 0.49
N TYR A 35 4.30 -17.60 1.74
CA TYR A 35 4.93 -16.33 2.10
C TYR A 35 6.27 -16.56 2.80
N THR A 36 7.26 -15.71 2.53
CA THR A 36 8.57 -15.80 3.18
C THR A 36 8.50 -15.51 4.67
N LYS A 37 7.58 -14.62 5.10
CA LYS A 37 7.46 -14.12 6.48
C LYS A 37 8.75 -13.44 6.97
N GLN A 38 9.49 -12.84 6.04
CA GLN A 38 10.79 -12.21 6.29
C GLN A 38 10.79 -10.72 5.90
N GLU A 39 11.83 -9.99 6.33
CA GLU A 39 12.01 -8.60 5.93
C GLU A 39 12.37 -8.45 4.44
N ASP A 40 13.10 -9.43 3.89
CA ASP A 40 13.54 -9.45 2.50
C ASP A 40 12.97 -10.66 1.75
N PRO A 41 12.84 -10.57 0.41
CA PRO A 41 12.65 -11.71 -0.47
C PRO A 41 13.70 -12.81 -0.26
N THR A 42 13.33 -14.04 -0.58
CA THR A 42 14.28 -15.14 -0.80
C THR A 42 14.56 -15.29 -2.29
N ASP A 43 15.58 -16.08 -2.64
CA ASP A 43 15.95 -16.32 -4.05
C ASP A 43 14.78 -16.92 -4.87
N ASP A 44 13.91 -17.70 -4.24
CA ASP A 44 12.81 -18.41 -4.89
C ASP A 44 11.42 -17.79 -4.62
N ASN A 45 11.31 -16.81 -3.73
CA ASN A 45 10.02 -16.24 -3.32
C ASN A 45 10.12 -14.76 -2.93
N ILE A 46 9.41 -13.92 -3.66
CA ILE A 46 9.34 -12.48 -3.41
C ILE A 46 8.19 -12.07 -2.47
N TRP A 47 7.26 -12.96 -2.16
CA TRP A 47 6.04 -12.62 -1.43
C TRP A 47 6.27 -12.68 0.08
N LEU A 48 6.22 -11.51 0.73
CA LEU A 48 6.56 -11.37 2.14
C LEU A 48 5.38 -11.73 3.06
N GLY A 49 4.15 -11.48 2.58
CA GLY A 49 2.94 -11.65 3.36
C GLY A 49 2.76 -10.58 4.45
N ALA A 50 1.88 -10.86 5.41
CA ALA A 50 1.62 -10.00 6.56
C ALA A 50 2.89 -9.76 7.39
N ALA A 51 3.07 -8.51 7.84
CA ALA A 51 4.11 -8.19 8.82
C ALA A 51 3.92 -9.01 10.10
N ASP A 52 4.97 -9.58 10.68
CA ASP A 52 4.90 -10.13 12.03
C ASP A 52 5.03 -9.02 13.09
N ASP A 53 5.02 -9.39 14.38
CA ASP A 53 5.15 -8.44 15.48
C ASP A 53 6.54 -7.75 15.52
N ILE A 54 7.58 -8.42 15.01
CA ILE A 54 8.94 -7.88 14.99
C ILE A 54 9.02 -6.77 13.93
N ILE A 55 8.57 -7.08 12.72
CA ILE A 55 8.47 -6.13 11.60
C ILE A 55 7.57 -4.96 11.99
N LEU A 56 6.40 -5.22 12.57
CA LEU A 56 5.49 -4.18 13.02
C LEU A 56 6.15 -3.23 14.03
N ARG A 57 6.86 -3.75 15.03
CA ARG A 57 7.55 -2.91 16.02
C ARG A 57 8.68 -2.09 15.38
N LYS A 58 9.45 -2.72 14.49
CA LYS A 58 10.61 -2.09 13.84
C LYS A 58 10.20 -1.02 12.83
N ARG A 59 9.18 -1.28 12.01
CA ARG A 59 8.76 -0.41 10.90
C ARG A 59 7.60 0.51 11.28
N GLY A 60 6.72 0.08 12.17
CA GLY A 60 5.57 0.86 12.61
C GLY A 60 5.95 2.10 13.43
N VAL A 61 7.11 2.11 14.09
CA VAL A 61 7.61 3.31 14.79
C VAL A 61 7.85 4.49 13.83
N GLU A 62 8.23 4.20 12.57
CA GLU A 62 8.49 5.20 11.53
C GLU A 62 7.22 6.00 11.18
N PHE A 63 6.05 5.39 11.36
CA PHE A 63 4.73 6.03 11.16
C PHE A 63 4.35 6.94 12.32
N VAL A 64 4.96 6.75 13.49
CA VAL A 64 4.68 7.52 14.70
C VAL A 64 5.61 8.71 14.81
N ASP A 65 6.89 8.51 14.52
CA ASP A 65 7.90 9.58 14.55
C ASP A 65 7.91 10.45 13.28
N GLY A 66 7.19 10.03 12.23
CA GLY A 66 6.99 10.77 10.99
C GLY A 66 8.10 10.59 9.95
N THR A 67 9.07 9.70 10.19
CA THR A 67 10.11 9.35 9.21
C THR A 67 9.54 8.56 8.02
N ALA A 68 8.39 7.92 8.18
CA ALA A 68 7.54 7.42 7.11
C ALA A 68 6.09 7.90 7.36
N PRO A 69 5.59 8.91 6.64
CA PRO A 69 4.29 9.50 6.97
C PRO A 69 3.10 8.55 6.73
N GLY A 70 3.28 7.51 5.93
CA GLY A 70 2.20 6.62 5.51
C GLY A 70 2.66 5.61 4.46
N PHE A 71 1.69 5.06 3.73
CA PHE A 71 1.95 4.07 2.69
C PHE A 71 1.01 4.21 1.48
N ALA A 72 1.49 3.79 0.32
CA ALA A 72 0.69 3.56 -0.87
C ALA A 72 0.39 2.06 -0.98
N ALA A 73 -0.88 1.66 -0.96
CA ALA A 73 -1.30 0.31 -1.28
C ALA A 73 -1.53 0.20 -2.79
N VAL A 74 -0.55 -0.34 -3.52
CA VAL A 74 -0.58 -0.48 -4.97
C VAL A 74 -1.17 -1.82 -5.35
N LEU A 75 -2.24 -1.80 -6.15
CA LEU A 75 -2.89 -2.98 -6.70
C LEU A 75 -2.64 -3.07 -8.21
N GLY A 76 -2.26 -4.25 -8.70
CA GLY A 76 -2.13 -4.51 -10.13
C GLY A 76 -0.73 -4.27 -10.68
N ALA A 77 -0.65 -3.64 -11.85
CA ALA A 77 0.59 -3.41 -12.56
C ALA A 77 0.54 -2.15 -13.43
N ALA A 78 1.67 -1.46 -13.55
CA ALA A 78 1.81 -0.36 -14.49
C ALA A 78 1.90 -0.89 -15.93
N PRO A 79 1.62 -0.06 -16.95
CA PRO A 79 1.69 -0.50 -18.35
C PRO A 79 3.09 -1.02 -18.77
N THR A 80 4.16 -0.45 -18.21
CA THR A 80 5.54 -0.87 -18.45
C THR A 80 6.37 -0.85 -17.16
N ASN A 81 7.49 -1.57 -17.16
CA ASN A 81 8.38 -1.66 -16.00
C ASN A 81 9.01 -0.30 -15.69
N GLU A 82 9.32 0.51 -16.71
CA GLU A 82 9.85 1.86 -16.53
C GLU A 82 8.86 2.79 -15.83
N ILE A 83 7.56 2.64 -16.09
CA ILE A 83 6.51 3.39 -15.37
C ILE A 83 6.43 2.91 -13.92
N ALA A 84 6.48 1.59 -13.69
CA ALA A 84 6.47 1.03 -12.34
C ALA A 84 7.64 1.56 -11.49
N VAL A 85 8.86 1.55 -12.04
CA VAL A 85 10.06 2.08 -11.37
C VAL A 85 9.89 3.57 -11.04
N LYS A 86 9.40 4.38 -11.99
CA LYS A 86 9.18 5.82 -11.74
C LYS A 86 8.19 6.07 -10.61
N ILE A 87 7.07 5.35 -10.59
CA ILE A 87 6.06 5.45 -9.52
C ILE A 87 6.67 5.04 -8.17
N ALA A 88 7.37 3.91 -8.13
CA ALA A 88 8.01 3.40 -6.91
C ALA A 88 9.05 4.38 -6.36
N GLU A 89 9.94 4.89 -7.21
CA GLU A 89 10.94 5.89 -6.82
C GLU A 89 10.31 7.19 -6.32
N GLU A 90 9.24 7.67 -6.99
CA GLU A 90 8.56 8.88 -6.56
C GLU A 90 7.94 8.68 -5.17
N LEU A 91 7.29 7.54 -4.91
CA LEU A 91 6.75 7.20 -3.60
C LEU A 91 7.85 7.11 -2.53
N GLN A 92 8.99 6.49 -2.84
CA GLN A 92 10.15 6.39 -1.93
C GLN A 92 10.76 7.77 -1.63
N LYS A 93 10.88 8.66 -2.62
CA LYS A 93 11.35 10.06 -2.46
C LYS A 93 10.43 10.87 -1.54
N LYS A 94 9.16 10.46 -1.43
CA LYS A 94 8.16 11.04 -0.51
C LYS A 94 8.13 10.31 0.84
N ASN A 95 9.09 9.43 1.09
CA ASN A 95 9.26 8.62 2.30
C ASN A 95 8.11 7.64 2.58
N LEU A 96 7.30 7.30 1.59
CA LEU A 96 6.18 6.38 1.77
C LEU A 96 6.65 4.93 1.67
N TYR A 97 5.98 4.05 2.44
CA TYR A 97 5.99 2.63 2.12
C TYR A 97 5.13 2.36 0.89
N VAL A 98 5.51 1.37 0.11
CA VAL A 98 4.74 0.88 -1.05
C VAL A 98 4.39 -0.56 -0.77
N PHE A 99 3.11 -0.82 -0.53
CA PHE A 99 2.55 -2.13 -0.24
C PHE A 99 1.91 -2.66 -1.51
N MET A 100 2.49 -3.70 -2.11
CA MET A 100 2.19 -4.13 -3.48
C MET A 100 1.46 -5.48 -3.47
N CYS A 101 0.31 -5.54 -4.14
CA CYS A 101 -0.48 -6.76 -4.26
C CYS A 101 -1.29 -6.81 -5.56
N ALA A 102 -1.98 -7.95 -5.78
CA ALA A 102 -2.80 -8.23 -6.95
C ALA A 102 -2.06 -8.23 -8.31
N ASP A 103 -2.67 -8.85 -9.31
CA ASP A 103 -2.21 -8.79 -10.69
C ASP A 103 -3.19 -8.02 -11.59
N HIS A 104 -2.64 -7.49 -12.69
CA HIS A 104 -3.42 -7.04 -13.82
C HIS A 104 -2.94 -7.78 -15.07
N SER A 105 -3.80 -8.65 -15.63
CA SER A 105 -3.50 -9.44 -16.83
C SER A 105 -2.21 -10.27 -16.68
N GLY A 106 -2.02 -10.87 -15.51
CA GLY A 106 -0.89 -11.74 -15.21
C GLY A 106 0.42 -10.99 -14.92
N LYS A 107 0.39 -9.66 -14.81
CA LYS A 107 1.54 -8.85 -14.38
C LYS A 107 1.29 -8.24 -13.01
N ARG A 108 2.34 -8.10 -12.21
CA ARG A 108 2.28 -7.51 -10.86
C ARG A 108 3.33 -6.44 -10.71
N PHE A 109 2.98 -5.35 -10.03
CA PHE A 109 3.87 -4.23 -9.79
C PHE A 109 5.19 -4.67 -9.12
N SER A 110 5.13 -5.57 -8.12
CA SER A 110 6.31 -6.17 -7.48
C SER A 110 7.24 -6.88 -8.47
N GLU A 111 6.68 -7.68 -9.38
CA GLU A 111 7.44 -8.41 -10.39
C GLU A 111 8.09 -7.45 -11.38
N GLN A 112 7.38 -6.39 -11.80
CA GLN A 112 7.92 -5.35 -12.68
C GLN A 112 9.15 -4.65 -12.09
N LEU A 113 9.15 -4.41 -10.78
CA LEU A 113 10.28 -3.82 -10.08
C LEU A 113 11.48 -4.79 -10.02
N VAL A 114 11.23 -6.05 -9.68
CA VAL A 114 12.28 -7.09 -9.66
C VAL A 114 12.88 -7.30 -11.05
N GLU A 115 12.06 -7.37 -12.10
CA GLU A 115 12.50 -7.47 -13.50
C GLU A 115 13.33 -6.27 -13.95
N ALA A 116 13.07 -5.09 -13.39
CA ALA A 116 13.83 -3.87 -13.65
C ALA A 116 15.10 -3.75 -12.78
N GLY A 117 15.41 -4.76 -11.95
CA GLY A 117 16.58 -4.76 -11.07
C GLY A 117 16.41 -3.93 -9.79
N VAL A 118 15.19 -3.51 -9.44
CA VAL A 118 14.91 -2.77 -8.20
C VAL A 118 14.80 -3.75 -7.04
N GLN A 119 15.46 -3.42 -5.91
CA GLN A 119 15.39 -4.23 -4.70
C GLN A 119 14.08 -4.00 -3.96
N VAL A 120 13.26 -5.05 -3.84
CA VAL A 120 12.03 -5.06 -3.04
C VAL A 120 12.30 -5.66 -1.65
N GLY A 121 11.54 -5.22 -0.65
CA GLY A 121 11.71 -5.60 0.75
C GLY A 121 11.19 -4.54 1.71
N TRP A 122 11.05 -4.93 2.99
CA TRP A 122 10.81 -3.98 4.07
C TRP A 122 11.91 -2.91 4.21
N PRO A 123 13.21 -3.22 4.08
CA PRO A 123 14.27 -2.22 4.19
C PRO A 123 14.22 -1.14 3.11
N THR A 124 13.83 -1.49 1.88
CA THR A 124 13.69 -0.53 0.77
C THR A 124 12.32 0.14 0.74
N ARG A 125 11.45 -0.19 1.69
CA ARG A 125 10.04 0.26 1.77
C ARG A 125 9.17 -0.17 0.58
N LEU A 126 9.64 -1.10 -0.27
CA LEU A 126 8.91 -1.67 -1.40
C LEU A 126 8.47 -3.08 -1.03
N VAL A 127 7.34 -3.22 -0.35
CA VAL A 127 6.88 -4.47 0.27
C VAL A 127 5.93 -5.22 -0.65
N SER A 128 6.36 -6.38 -1.13
CA SER A 128 5.59 -7.31 -1.94
C SER A 128 4.71 -8.21 -1.07
N PHE A 129 3.48 -7.80 -0.82
CA PHE A 129 2.58 -8.52 0.10
C PHE A 129 2.10 -9.85 -0.46
N GLY A 130 1.61 -9.89 -1.69
CA GLY A 130 1.14 -11.13 -2.29
C GLY A 130 0.67 -10.96 -3.72
N PRO A 131 0.53 -12.07 -4.46
CA PRO A 131 0.16 -12.03 -5.87
C PRO A 131 -1.33 -11.77 -6.10
N ASP A 132 -2.15 -12.03 -5.09
CA ASP A 132 -3.61 -11.98 -5.14
C ASP A 132 -4.14 -10.70 -4.48
N VAL A 133 -5.36 -10.29 -4.84
CA VAL A 133 -6.01 -9.11 -4.24
C VAL A 133 -6.29 -9.27 -2.76
N SER A 134 -6.54 -10.49 -2.28
CA SER A 134 -6.75 -10.77 -0.86
C SER A 134 -5.58 -10.33 0.03
N ALA A 135 -4.36 -10.23 -0.52
CA ALA A 135 -3.20 -9.71 0.20
C ALA A 135 -3.28 -8.19 0.49
N ALA A 136 -4.22 -7.45 -0.11
CA ALA A 136 -4.50 -6.06 0.21
C ALA A 136 -4.88 -5.88 1.69
N VAL A 137 -5.52 -6.90 2.29
CA VAL A 137 -5.88 -6.89 3.71
C VAL A 137 -4.68 -6.73 4.64
N PHE A 138 -3.47 -7.16 4.22
CA PHE A 138 -2.26 -6.99 5.00
C PHE A 138 -1.89 -5.51 5.22
N ALA A 139 -2.24 -4.62 4.28
CA ALA A 139 -2.06 -3.18 4.43
C ALA A 139 -2.98 -2.61 5.52
N ALA A 140 -4.27 -2.99 5.48
CA ALA A 140 -5.25 -2.58 6.48
C ALA A 140 -4.95 -3.20 7.86
N GLY A 141 -4.48 -4.44 7.89
CA GLY A 141 -4.03 -5.15 9.08
C GLY A 141 -2.79 -4.51 9.70
N PHE A 142 -1.83 -4.06 8.89
CA PHE A 142 -0.69 -3.28 9.37
C PHE A 142 -1.13 -1.96 10.00
N ALA A 143 -1.97 -1.19 9.31
CA ALA A 143 -2.51 0.08 9.80
C ALA A 143 -3.29 -0.09 11.13
N THR A 144 -4.14 -1.11 11.19
CA THR A 144 -4.89 -1.48 12.39
C THR A 144 -3.96 -1.83 13.55
N ARG A 145 -2.96 -2.66 13.32
CA ARG A 145 -2.00 -3.03 14.37
C ARG A 145 -1.10 -1.89 14.80
N ALA A 146 -0.82 -0.91 13.94
CA ALA A 146 -0.14 0.32 14.34
C ALA A 146 -0.99 1.13 15.33
N ALA A 147 -2.31 1.23 15.12
CA ALA A 147 -3.23 1.86 16.06
C ALA A 147 -3.27 1.14 17.42
N LEU A 148 -3.28 -0.19 17.42
CA LEU A 148 -3.26 -0.99 18.65
C LEU A 148 -1.92 -0.83 19.41
N THR A 149 -0.80 -0.95 18.69
CA THR A 149 0.53 -1.03 19.30
C THR A 149 1.07 0.33 19.74
N PHE A 150 0.92 1.35 18.89
CA PHE A 150 1.50 2.68 19.12
C PHE A 150 0.46 3.72 19.50
N GLY A 151 -0.78 3.55 19.02
CA GLY A 151 -1.91 4.39 19.44
C GLY A 151 -2.48 4.02 20.81
N GLY A 152 -2.13 2.85 21.36
CA GLY A 152 -2.66 2.35 22.62
C GLY A 152 -4.19 2.15 22.58
N VAL A 153 -4.73 1.87 21.40
CA VAL A 153 -6.16 1.62 21.22
C VAL A 153 -6.46 0.18 21.62
N GLU A 154 -7.49 -0.01 22.45
CA GLU A 154 -7.90 -1.34 22.91
C GLU A 154 -8.50 -2.20 21.78
N PRO A 155 -8.18 -3.51 21.73
CA PRO A 155 -8.84 -4.44 20.82
C PRO A 155 -10.36 -4.40 20.98
N GLY A 156 -11.08 -4.32 19.85
CA GLY A 156 -12.55 -4.21 19.82
C GLY A 156 -13.09 -2.78 19.80
N ASP A 157 -12.28 -1.76 20.11
CA ASP A 157 -12.66 -0.35 19.92
C ASP A 157 -12.47 0.09 18.47
N PHE A 158 -13.27 -0.50 17.57
CA PHE A 158 -13.16 -0.28 16.11
C PHE A 158 -13.23 1.21 15.75
N ARG A 159 -14.04 1.98 16.48
CA ARG A 159 -14.20 3.42 16.21
C ARG A 159 -12.89 4.16 16.43
N LYS A 160 -12.19 3.92 17.54
CA LYS A 160 -10.89 4.56 17.78
C LYS A 160 -9.82 4.08 16.81
N ILE A 161 -9.86 2.82 16.39
CA ILE A 161 -8.95 2.28 15.36
C ILE A 161 -9.13 3.06 14.04
N LEU A 162 -10.37 3.20 13.56
CA LEU A 162 -10.63 3.90 12.29
C LEU A 162 -10.27 5.38 12.37
N ILE A 163 -10.59 6.06 13.49
CA ILE A 163 -10.21 7.47 13.70
C ILE A 163 -8.69 7.64 13.77
N TYR A 164 -7.98 6.75 14.48
CA TYR A 164 -6.53 6.79 14.54
C TYR A 164 -5.92 6.69 13.14
N ASN A 165 -6.38 5.73 12.34
CA ASN A 165 -5.88 5.52 10.98
C ASN A 165 -6.16 6.73 10.07
N LYS A 166 -7.38 7.24 10.10
CA LYS A 166 -7.78 8.46 9.38
C LYS A 166 -6.86 9.64 9.70
N ASP A 167 -6.51 9.84 10.97
CA ASP A 167 -5.81 11.04 11.43
C ASP A 167 -4.28 10.92 11.49
N ARG A 168 -3.74 9.69 11.60
CA ARG A 168 -2.30 9.46 11.83
C ARG A 168 -1.56 8.76 10.70
N ILE A 169 -2.23 7.87 9.95
CA ILE A 169 -1.58 7.10 8.89
C ILE A 169 -1.96 7.68 7.54
N PHE A 170 -1.03 8.35 6.87
CA PHE A 170 -1.27 8.95 5.56
C PHE A 170 -1.22 7.92 4.44
N ALA A 171 -2.20 7.01 4.45
CA ALA A 171 -2.31 5.95 3.46
C ALA A 171 -3.37 6.21 2.38
N PHE A 172 -3.14 5.65 1.19
CA PHE A 172 -4.05 5.65 0.06
C PHE A 172 -3.89 4.37 -0.76
N ALA A 173 -4.95 3.96 -1.45
CA ALA A 173 -4.91 2.89 -2.44
C ALA A 173 -4.62 3.47 -3.83
N MET A 174 -3.81 2.77 -4.61
CA MET A 174 -3.48 3.09 -5.99
C MET A 174 -3.77 1.87 -6.86
N ALA A 175 -4.85 1.92 -7.62
CA ALA A 175 -5.22 0.86 -8.56
C ALA A 175 -4.60 1.14 -9.92
N LEU A 176 -3.75 0.21 -10.38
CA LEU A 176 -3.08 0.26 -11.68
C LEU A 176 -3.60 -0.89 -12.55
N GLY A 177 -4.47 -0.54 -13.51
CA GLY A 177 -5.10 -1.49 -14.43
C GLY A 177 -6.61 -1.64 -14.21
N TYR A 178 -7.15 -2.73 -14.78
CA TYR A 178 -8.58 -3.01 -14.77
C TYR A 178 -9.10 -3.32 -13.36
N VAL A 179 -10.02 -2.49 -12.88
CA VAL A 179 -10.66 -2.64 -11.57
C VAL A 179 -11.83 -3.62 -11.67
N THR A 180 -11.67 -4.78 -11.03
CA THR A 180 -12.72 -5.81 -10.91
C THR A 180 -13.73 -5.45 -9.81
N ASP A 181 -14.85 -6.16 -9.74
CA ASP A 181 -15.84 -6.00 -8.66
C ASP A 181 -15.23 -6.21 -7.26
N GLU A 182 -14.26 -7.11 -7.15
CA GLU A 182 -13.50 -7.36 -5.92
C GLU A 182 -12.61 -6.16 -5.55
N TRP A 183 -11.99 -5.51 -6.54
CA TRP A 183 -11.21 -4.30 -6.32
C TRP A 183 -12.09 -3.11 -5.96
N TYR A 184 -13.29 -2.99 -6.54
CA TYR A 184 -14.28 -1.99 -6.10
C TYR A 184 -14.62 -2.17 -4.63
N ALA A 185 -14.83 -3.41 -4.19
CA ALA A 185 -15.13 -3.72 -2.80
C ALA A 185 -13.95 -3.37 -1.86
N ASN A 186 -12.71 -3.67 -2.28
CA ASN A 186 -11.49 -3.25 -1.59
C ASN A 186 -11.35 -1.71 -1.51
N ALA A 187 -11.66 -0.99 -2.59
CA ALA A 187 -11.59 0.46 -2.63
C ALA A 187 -12.54 1.10 -1.60
N VAL A 188 -13.79 0.65 -1.52
CA VAL A 188 -14.74 1.14 -0.50
C VAL A 188 -14.40 0.64 0.91
N ALA A 189 -13.67 -0.48 1.04
CA ALA A 189 -13.10 -0.91 2.31
C ALA A 189 -12.04 0.08 2.81
N CYS A 190 -11.09 0.49 1.96
CA CYS A 190 -10.08 1.51 2.26
C CYS A 190 -10.70 2.82 2.75
N VAL A 191 -11.83 3.22 2.15
CA VAL A 191 -12.56 4.44 2.55
C VAL A 191 -12.97 4.39 4.02
N ASN A 192 -13.32 3.22 4.59
CA ASN A 192 -13.64 3.11 6.02
C ASN A 192 -12.47 3.51 6.94
N TRP A 193 -11.22 3.27 6.52
CA TRP A 193 -10.02 3.71 7.23
C TRP A 193 -9.67 5.18 6.99
N GLY A 194 -10.44 5.88 6.14
CA GLY A 194 -10.13 7.24 5.70
C GLY A 194 -9.08 7.28 4.59
N PHE A 195 -8.79 6.15 3.94
CA PHE A 195 -7.80 6.04 2.87
C PHE A 195 -8.49 6.20 1.51
N PRO A 196 -8.16 7.24 0.72
CA PRO A 196 -8.74 7.43 -0.60
C PRO A 196 -8.18 6.41 -1.59
N THR A 197 -8.92 6.16 -2.66
CA THR A 197 -8.49 5.32 -3.78
C THR A 197 -8.27 6.17 -5.02
N ILE A 198 -7.13 5.97 -5.68
CA ILE A 198 -6.76 6.64 -6.93
C ILE A 198 -6.56 5.56 -7.99
N ALA A 199 -7.25 5.69 -9.13
CA ALA A 199 -7.16 4.75 -10.23
C ALA A 199 -6.62 5.40 -11.51
N ASP A 200 -5.82 4.65 -12.27
CA ASP A 200 -5.37 5.05 -13.61
C ASP A 200 -6.44 4.81 -14.70
N THR A 201 -7.44 3.99 -14.41
CA THR A 201 -8.54 3.66 -15.33
C THR A 201 -9.82 4.49 -15.05
N PRO A 202 -10.70 4.68 -16.05
CA PRO A 202 -11.94 5.45 -15.90
C PRO A 202 -13.02 4.62 -15.18
N ILE A 203 -12.97 4.62 -13.85
CA ILE A 203 -13.96 3.99 -12.97
C ILE A 203 -14.93 5.03 -12.38
N PRO A 204 -16.11 4.63 -11.87
CA PRO A 204 -16.99 5.55 -11.14
C PRO A 204 -16.30 6.19 -9.93
N GLU A 205 -16.50 7.49 -9.76
CA GLU A 205 -15.89 8.28 -8.69
C GLU A 205 -16.80 8.42 -7.47
N ILE A 206 -16.19 8.62 -6.30
CA ILE A 206 -16.87 8.93 -5.04
C ILE A 206 -16.25 10.24 -4.54
N LEU A 207 -16.81 11.35 -5.03
CA LEU A 207 -16.35 12.72 -4.78
C LEU A 207 -16.76 13.34 -3.41
N PRO A 208 -17.74 12.82 -2.65
CA PRO A 208 -17.99 13.34 -1.31
C PRO A 208 -16.75 13.35 -0.42
N THR A 209 -16.75 14.22 0.59
CA THR A 209 -15.66 14.33 1.57
C THR A 209 -16.15 13.95 2.97
N GLY A 210 -15.23 13.90 3.95
CA GLY A 210 -15.57 13.77 5.37
C GLY A 210 -15.07 12.48 6.01
N ILE A 211 -15.03 11.37 5.25
CA ILE A 211 -14.32 10.15 5.68
C ILE A 211 -12.85 10.25 5.27
N CYS A 212 -12.57 10.44 3.99
CA CYS A 212 -11.26 10.91 3.51
C CYS A 212 -11.15 12.44 3.69
N THR A 213 -9.92 12.96 3.58
CA THR A 213 -9.63 14.40 3.65
C THR A 213 -10.34 15.14 2.52
N TYR A 214 -10.18 14.65 1.29
CA TYR A 214 -10.88 15.13 0.10
C TYR A 214 -11.76 14.00 -0.47
N GLU A 215 -11.70 13.73 -1.76
CA GLU A 215 -12.49 12.69 -2.43
C GLU A 215 -12.13 11.29 -1.92
N HIS A 216 -13.13 10.40 -1.89
CA HIS A 216 -12.94 9.00 -1.50
C HIS A 216 -12.37 8.15 -2.63
N VAL A 217 -12.84 8.38 -3.87
CA VAL A 217 -12.37 7.67 -5.07
C VAL A 217 -12.23 8.67 -6.21
N VAL A 218 -11.03 8.73 -6.79
CA VAL A 218 -10.67 9.57 -7.95
C VAL A 218 -10.13 8.67 -9.05
N SER A 219 -10.52 8.91 -10.30
CA SER A 219 -10.24 7.98 -11.41
C SER A 219 -9.57 8.64 -12.61
N ASN A 220 -9.15 7.82 -13.58
CA ASN A 220 -8.62 8.26 -14.87
C ASN A 220 -7.42 9.22 -14.76
N ILE A 221 -6.52 8.94 -13.80
CA ILE A 221 -5.34 9.77 -13.56
C ILE A 221 -4.14 9.20 -14.33
N ALA A 222 -3.46 10.07 -15.08
CA ALA A 222 -2.27 9.68 -15.83
C ALA A 222 -1.13 9.21 -14.90
N HIS A 223 -0.35 8.21 -15.35
CA HIS A 223 0.70 7.58 -14.52
C HIS A 223 1.79 8.54 -14.06
N ASP A 224 2.07 9.61 -14.81
CA ASP A 224 3.03 10.66 -14.46
C ASP A 224 2.49 11.66 -13.43
N GLN A 225 1.19 11.61 -13.13
CA GLN A 225 0.51 12.50 -12.19
C GLN A 225 -0.11 11.75 -11.01
N ILE A 226 -0.19 10.42 -11.08
CA ILE A 226 -0.96 9.60 -10.14
C ILE A 226 -0.46 9.70 -8.70
N VAL A 227 0.87 9.75 -8.50
CA VAL A 227 1.47 9.90 -7.17
C VAL A 227 1.18 11.28 -6.59
N ALA A 228 1.38 12.34 -7.38
CA ALA A 228 1.07 13.70 -6.97
C ALA A 228 -0.42 13.86 -6.61
N LYS A 229 -1.32 13.27 -7.43
CA LYS A 229 -2.75 13.30 -7.16
C LYS A 229 -3.11 12.53 -5.88
N ALA A 230 -2.53 11.37 -5.66
CA ALA A 230 -2.77 10.58 -4.45
C ALA A 230 -2.34 11.32 -3.17
N ILE A 231 -1.17 11.97 -3.21
CA ILE A 231 -0.66 12.81 -2.11
C ILE A 231 -1.61 13.98 -1.83
N GLU A 232 -2.07 14.67 -2.89
CA GLU A 232 -3.03 15.76 -2.80
C GLU A 232 -4.33 15.30 -2.13
N VAL A 233 -4.98 14.26 -2.68
CA VAL A 233 -6.28 13.75 -2.22
C VAL A 233 -6.21 13.20 -0.79
N ARG A 234 -5.08 12.59 -0.41
CA ARG A 234 -4.86 12.16 0.98
C ARG A 234 -4.64 13.34 1.94
N GLY A 235 -4.21 14.49 1.43
CA GLY A 235 -3.86 15.67 2.22
C GLY A 235 -2.48 15.57 2.87
N LEU A 236 -1.58 14.78 2.27
CA LEU A 236 -0.21 14.61 2.78
C LEU A 236 0.64 15.83 2.40
N LYS A 237 1.14 16.56 3.40
CA LYS A 237 2.08 17.66 3.19
C LYS A 237 3.50 17.09 3.11
N VAL A 238 4.00 16.85 1.90
CA VAL A 238 5.35 16.33 1.73
C VAL A 238 6.36 17.48 1.65
N THR A 239 7.33 17.49 2.57
CA THR A 239 8.55 18.27 2.44
C THR A 239 9.59 17.42 1.72
N VAL A 240 9.70 17.57 0.39
CA VAL A 240 10.83 16.98 -0.33
C VAL A 240 12.03 17.90 -0.13
N ALA A 241 13.05 17.40 0.56
CA ALA A 241 14.36 18.04 0.53
C ALA A 241 15.03 17.67 -0.80
N GLU A 242 14.91 18.52 -1.81
CA GLU A 242 15.66 18.35 -3.06
C GLU A 242 17.14 18.59 -2.77
N VAL A 243 17.92 17.51 -2.76
CA VAL A 243 19.38 17.57 -2.74
C VAL A 243 19.84 17.54 -4.19
N PRO A 244 20.63 18.52 -4.67
CA PRO A 244 21.05 18.59 -6.07
C PRO A 244 22.18 17.59 -6.36
N ILE A 245 21.84 16.30 -6.31
CA ILE A 245 22.72 15.17 -6.62
C ILE A 245 22.12 14.34 -7.76
N PRO A 246 22.96 13.69 -8.58
CA PRO A 246 22.49 12.98 -9.79
C PRO A 246 21.83 11.62 -9.49
N VAL A 247 21.66 11.26 -8.22
CA VAL A 247 21.14 9.97 -7.76
C VAL A 247 19.96 10.17 -6.81
N ALA A 248 19.10 9.16 -6.71
CA ALA A 248 17.99 9.19 -5.76
C ALA A 248 18.52 9.23 -4.32
N TYR A 249 17.82 9.96 -3.45
CA TYR A 249 18.20 10.17 -2.06
C TYR A 249 16.97 10.11 -1.17
N GLY A 250 17.09 9.38 -0.05
CA GLY A 250 16.05 9.24 0.95
C GLY A 250 16.27 8.02 1.85
N PRO A 251 15.56 7.92 2.98
CA PRO A 251 15.67 6.80 3.93
C PRO A 251 15.42 5.42 3.31
N ALA A 252 14.59 5.35 2.27
CA ALA A 252 14.32 4.11 1.56
C ALA A 252 15.55 3.50 0.88
N PHE A 253 16.54 4.32 0.49
CA PHE A 253 17.76 3.87 -0.18
C PHE A 253 18.84 3.41 0.81
N GLU A 254 18.68 3.65 2.12
CA GLU A 254 19.59 3.12 3.15
C GLU A 254 19.55 1.58 3.23
N GLY A 255 18.41 0.98 2.89
CA GLY A 255 18.22 -0.46 2.91
C GLY A 255 18.80 -1.20 1.70
N GLU A 256 19.27 -0.50 0.67
CA GLU A 256 19.78 -1.11 -0.54
C GLU A 256 21.14 -1.78 -0.32
N ARG A 257 21.33 -2.94 -0.95
CA ARG A 257 22.57 -3.72 -0.86
C ARG A 257 23.33 -3.68 -2.17
N VAL A 258 24.60 -3.25 -2.13
CA VAL A 258 25.48 -3.29 -3.31
C VAL A 258 26.29 -4.59 -3.28
N ARG A 259 26.19 -5.40 -4.34
CA ARG A 259 26.99 -6.63 -4.50
C ARG A 259 28.31 -6.32 -5.21
N GLY A 260 29.30 -7.20 -5.04
CA GLY A 260 30.68 -6.95 -5.49
C GLY A 260 30.84 -6.63 -6.99
N GLU A 261 29.96 -7.15 -7.84
CA GLU A 261 29.96 -6.89 -9.29
C GLU A 261 29.40 -5.49 -9.64
N ASP A 262 28.61 -4.90 -8.73
CA ASP A 262 27.97 -3.58 -8.88
C ASP A 262 28.78 -2.45 -8.20
N ILE A 263 29.94 -2.77 -7.62
CA ILE A 263 30.83 -1.78 -7.02
C ILE A 263 31.59 -1.04 -8.12
N TYR A 264 31.26 0.23 -8.33
CA TYR A 264 32.04 1.17 -9.13
C TYR A 264 32.77 2.16 -8.20
N LEU A 265 34.10 2.25 -8.31
CA LEU A 265 34.98 3.12 -7.52
C LEU A 265 35.49 4.30 -8.35
#